data_AF-A0A6V7X0Z5-F1
#
_entry.id   AF-A0A6V7X0Z5-F1
#
_cell.length_a   1.000
_cell.length_b   1.000
_cell.length_c   1.000
_cell.angle_alpha   90.00
_cell.angle_beta   90.00
_cell.angle_gamma   90.00
#
_symmetry.space_group_name_H-M   'P 1'
#
loop_
_entity.id
_entity.type
_entity.pdbx_description
1 polymer ?
#
loop_
_entity_poly.entity_id
_entity_poly.type
_entity_poly.pdbx_seq_one_letter_code
_entity_poly.pdbx_strand_id
1 'polypeptide(L)'
;MTQLEEINLHFASNHIKLKMEWLREVVNFLSNIEVVLLLNLFLQSFFKISTDKLIGLVYQQWIYSNIQQSTEPIKEFENFNDIFDLPQPYFYRLNLLPI
;
A
#
# COMPACT_ATOMS: atom_id res chain seq x y z
N MET A 1 -2.87 -12.34 14.52
CA MET A 1 -2.64 -11.64 13.24
C MET A 1 -2.16 -10.24 13.57
N THR A 2 -1.08 -9.78 12.96
CA THR A 2 -0.56 -8.41 13.16
C THR A 2 -1.31 -7.42 12.25
N GLN A 3 -1.31 -6.12 12.58
CA GLN A 3 -1.93 -5.11 11.70
C GLN A 3 -1.27 -5.08 10.31
N LEU A 4 0.03 -5.37 10.24
CA LEU A 4 0.76 -5.48 8.98
C LEU A 4 0.24 -6.63 8.11
N GLU A 5 -0.02 -7.79 8.72
CA GLU A 5 -0.61 -8.96 8.05
C GLU A 5 -2.05 -8.67 7.58
N GLU A 6 -2.87 -8.02 8.41
CA GLU A 6 -4.24 -7.64 8.06
C GLU A 6 -4.29 -6.71 6.85
N ILE A 7 -3.42 -5.69 6.82
CA ILE A 7 -3.33 -4.76 5.70
C ILE A 7 -2.84 -5.51 4.46
N ASN A 8 -1.80 -6.33 4.56
CA ASN A 8 -1.28 -7.09 3.42
C ASN A 8 -2.35 -8.03 2.83
N LEU A 9 -3.11 -8.71 3.68
CA LEU A 9 -4.23 -9.56 3.26
C LEU A 9 -5.34 -8.75 2.57
N HIS A 10 -5.68 -7.58 3.09
CA HIS A 10 -6.68 -6.69 2.48
C HIS A 10 -6.26 -6.24 1.07
N PHE A 11 -4.99 -5.89 0.86
CA PHE A 11 -4.51 -5.53 -0.47
C PHE A 11 -4.46 -6.73 -1.41
N ALA A 12 -4.01 -7.89 -0.92
CA ALA A 12 -3.97 -9.12 -1.70
C ALA A 12 -5.37 -9.58 -2.15
N SER A 13 -6.40 -9.44 -1.30
CA SER A 13 -7.78 -9.74 -1.66
C SER A 13 -8.36 -8.77 -2.69
N ASN A 14 -7.76 -7.58 -2.82
CA ASN A 14 -8.06 -6.60 -3.87
C ASN A 14 -7.07 -6.68 -5.05
N HIS A 15 -6.35 -7.79 -5.20
CA HIS A 15 -5.42 -8.04 -6.30
C HIS A 15 -4.22 -7.07 -6.38
N ILE A 16 -3.86 -6.44 -5.26
CA ILE A 16 -2.67 -5.59 -5.14
C ILE A 16 -1.64 -6.32 -4.28
N LYS A 17 -0.51 -6.71 -4.88
CA LYS A 17 0.60 -7.35 -4.16
C LYS A 17 1.63 -6.29 -3.78
N LEU A 18 1.61 -5.84 -2.53
CA LEU A 18 2.55 -4.84 -2.03
C LEU A 18 3.92 -5.46 -1.72
N LYS A 19 4.98 -4.68 -1.87
CA LYS A 19 6.29 -5.05 -1.32
C LYS A 19 6.25 -4.95 0.20
N MET A 20 6.64 -6.01 0.90
CA MET A 20 6.56 -6.05 2.36
C MET A 20 7.44 -5.01 3.06
N GLU A 21 8.58 -4.66 2.47
CA GLU A 21 9.48 -3.61 3.00
C GLU A 21 8.81 -2.24 2.92
N TRP A 22 8.26 -1.89 1.76
CA TRP A 22 7.52 -0.64 1.57
C TRP A 22 6.30 -0.54 2.50
N LEU A 23 5.52 -1.61 2.61
CA LEU A 23 4.34 -1.64 3.48
C LEU A 23 4.74 -1.41 4.95
N ARG A 24 5.83 -2.02 5.41
CA ARG A 24 6.34 -1.85 6.78
C ARG A 24 6.74 -0.40 7.04
N GLU A 25 7.47 0.21 6.11
CA GLU A 25 7.90 1.62 6.23
C GLU A 25 6.71 2.57 6.30
N VAL A 26 5.73 2.40 5.41
CA VAL A 26 4.53 3.24 5.37
C VAL A 26 3.68 3.07 6.62
N VAL A 27 3.46 1.83 7.08
CA VAL A 27 2.71 1.57 8.32
C VAL A 27 3.40 2.20 9.52
N ASN A 28 4.72 2.07 9.63
CA ASN A 28 5.49 2.71 10.69
C ASN A 28 5.39 4.24 10.62
N PHE A 29 5.54 4.81 9.42
CA PHE A 29 5.44 6.26 9.19
C PHE A 29 4.06 6.80 9.57
N LEU A 30 2.98 6.20 9.09
CA LEU A 30 1.61 6.63 9.38
C LEU A 30 1.25 6.47 10.85
N SER A 31 1.71 5.40 11.49
CA SER A 31 1.52 5.18 12.92
C SER A 31 2.27 6.22 13.78
N ASN A 32 3.36 6.81 13.25
CA ASN A 32 4.15 7.82 13.92
C ASN A 32 3.73 9.27 13.61
N ILE A 33 3.14 9.56 12.43
CA ILE A 33 2.70 10.92 12.08
C ILE A 33 1.54 11.41 12.94
N GLU A 34 0.56 10.56 13.24
CA GLU A 34 -0.54 10.98 14.11
C GLU A 34 -0.04 11.39 15.49
N VAL A 35 1.06 10.80 15.97
CA VAL A 35 1.72 11.23 17.22
C VAL A 35 2.15 12.70 17.11
N VAL A 36 2.66 13.15 15.97
CA VAL A 36 3.15 14.53 15.75
C VAL A 36 2.01 15.54 15.56
N LEU A 37 0.97 15.19 14.80
CA LEU A 37 -0.20 16.07 14.63
C LEU A 37 -1.03 16.20 15.91
N LEU A 38 -1.17 15.12 16.68
CA LEU A 38 -1.85 15.13 17.98
C LEU A 38 -0.99 15.78 19.08
N LEU A 39 0.33 15.80 18.94
CA LEU A 39 1.23 16.53 19.85
C LEU A 39 1.01 18.04 19.81
N ASN A 40 0.60 18.61 18.67
CA ASN A 40 0.20 20.03 18.56
C ASN A 40 -1.15 20.35 19.22
N LEU A 41 -1.91 19.32 19.60
CA LEU A 41 -3.20 19.42 20.31
C LEU A 41 -3.15 18.53 21.56
N PHE A 42 -2.25 18.88 22.49
CA PHE A 42 -2.34 18.58 23.93
C PHE A 42 -3.18 17.33 24.29
N LEU A 43 -2.63 16.12 24.10
CA LEU A 43 -2.98 14.88 24.82
C LEU A 43 -2.11 13.73 24.28
N GLN A 44 -0.92 13.52 24.87
CA GLN A 44 -0.15 12.30 24.68
C GLN A 44 -0.82 11.15 25.43
N SER A 45 -1.88 10.58 24.85
CA SER A 45 -2.59 9.44 25.44
C SER A 45 -3.32 8.61 24.39
N PHE A 46 -2.64 7.58 23.88
CA PHE A 46 -3.22 6.26 23.56
C PHE A 46 -4.16 6.06 22.36
N PHE A 47 -4.24 6.93 21.35
CA PHE A 47 -4.98 6.58 20.13
C PHE A 47 -4.13 5.72 19.19
N LYS A 48 -4.15 4.41 19.42
CA LYS A 48 -3.71 3.44 18.41
C LYS A 48 -4.65 3.55 17.21
N ILE A 49 -4.11 3.84 16.03
CA ILE A 49 -4.87 3.88 14.77
C ILE A 49 -5.55 2.51 14.57
N SER A 50 -6.86 2.51 14.32
CA SER A 50 -7.57 1.29 13.96
C SER A 50 -7.03 0.73 12.64
N THR A 51 -7.06 -0.59 12.47
CA THR A 51 -6.58 -1.22 11.22
C THR A 51 -7.31 -0.65 10.01
N ASP A 52 -8.64 -0.47 10.07
CA ASP A 52 -9.43 0.04 8.94
C ASP A 52 -9.00 1.46 8.51
N LYS A 53 -8.75 2.35 9.48
CA LYS A 53 -8.26 3.70 9.18
C LYS A 53 -6.86 3.62 8.57
N LEU A 54 -6.01 2.75 9.09
CA LEU A 54 -4.65 2.55 8.59
C LEU A 54 -4.66 1.97 7.16
N ILE A 55 -5.57 1.04 6.84
CA ILE A 55 -5.77 0.53 5.47
C ILE A 55 -6.09 1.68 4.51
N GLY A 56 -7.03 2.55 4.89
CA GLY A 56 -7.39 3.72 4.06
C GLY A 56 -6.20 4.66 3.82
N LEU A 57 -5.40 4.92 4.84
CA LEU A 57 -4.20 5.76 4.72
C LEU A 57 -3.10 5.11 3.88
N VAL A 58 -2.87 3.80 4.06
CA VAL A 58 -1.92 3.03 3.23
C VAL A 58 -2.37 3.04 1.76
N TYR A 59 -3.68 2.92 1.51
CA TYR A 59 -4.23 2.97 0.15
C TYR A 59 -4.01 4.34 -0.51
N GLN A 60 -4.24 5.43 0.23
CA GLN A 60 -3.92 6.78 -0.25
C GLN A 60 -2.43 6.92 -0.56
N GLN A 61 -1.54 6.48 0.34
CA GLN A 61 -0.10 6.53 0.10
C GLN A 61 0.31 5.68 -1.12
N TRP A 62 -0.30 4.52 -1.30
CA TRP A 62 -0.04 3.66 -2.45
C TRP A 62 -0.41 4.32 -3.78
N ILE A 63 -1.57 4.98 -3.87
CA ILE A 63 -2.01 5.68 -5.10
C ILE A 63 -0.99 6.73 -5.55
N TYR A 64 -0.41 7.49 -4.62
CA TYR A 64 0.55 8.54 -4.93
C TYR A 64 2.00 8.02 -5.06
N SER A 65 2.25 6.76 -4.70
CA SER A 65 3.59 6.17 -4.75
C SER A 65 4.05 5.82 -6.16
N ASN A 66 5.36 5.70 -6.35
CA ASN A 66 5.89 5.01 -7.52
C ASN A 66 5.56 3.51 -7.40
N ILE A 67 4.77 2.98 -8.34
CA ILE A 67 4.30 1.59 -8.33
C ILE A 67 5.46 0.58 -8.31
N GLN A 68 6.60 0.92 -8.94
CA GLN A 68 7.80 0.07 -8.95
C GLN A 68 8.44 -0.07 -7.57
N GLN A 69 8.21 0.91 -6.68
CA GLN A 69 8.72 0.90 -5.31
C GLN A 69 7.74 0.26 -4.33
N SER A 70 6.43 0.38 -4.58
CA SER A 70 5.40 -0.05 -3.64
C SER A 70 4.81 -1.43 -3.93
N THR A 71 4.85 -1.88 -5.18
CA THR A 71 4.11 -3.07 -5.65
C THR A 71 5.08 -4.11 -6.22
N GLU A 72 4.83 -5.38 -5.92
CA GLU A 72 5.56 -6.51 -6.50
C GLU A 72 5.34 -6.57 -8.02
N PRO A 73 6.39 -6.92 -8.80
CA PRO A 73 6.23 -7.12 -10.22
C PRO A 73 5.28 -8.28 -10.50
N ILE A 74 4.45 -8.12 -11.53
CA ILE A 74 3.53 -9.15 -11.98
C ILE A 74 4.34 -10.15 -12.80
N LYS A 75 4.74 -11.26 -12.16
CA LYS A 75 5.60 -12.29 -12.75
C LYS A 75 4.97 -12.99 -13.96
N GLU A 76 3.63 -13.03 -14.04
CA GLU A 76 2.95 -13.61 -15.20
C GLU A 76 3.38 -12.93 -16.51
N PHE A 77 3.80 -11.66 -16.49
CA PHE A 77 4.24 -10.93 -17.68
C PHE A 77 5.69 -11.17 -18.12
N GLU A 78 6.49 -11.92 -17.36
CA GLU A 78 7.87 -12.21 -17.75
C GLU A 78 7.95 -13.13 -18.99
N ASN A 79 6.87 -13.87 -19.29
CA ASN A 79 6.73 -14.76 -20.46
C ASN A 79 5.57 -14.33 -21.37
N PHE A 80 5.56 -13.05 -21.78
CA PHE A 80 4.46 -12.41 -22.52
C PHE A 80 4.11 -13.03 -23.88
N ASN A 81 4.96 -13.90 -24.43
CA ASN A 81 4.83 -14.38 -25.81
C ASN A 81 3.59 -15.26 -26.06
N ASP A 82 2.96 -15.83 -25.02
CA ASP A 82 1.86 -16.80 -25.16
C ASP A 82 0.58 -16.42 -24.39
N ILE A 83 0.44 -15.20 -23.87
CA ILE A 83 -0.71 -14.80 -23.05
C ILE A 83 -1.80 -14.19 -23.93
N PHE A 84 -2.79 -15.00 -24.30
CA PHE A 84 -4.01 -14.54 -24.99
C PHE A 84 -5.03 -13.91 -24.03
N ASP A 85 -5.01 -14.29 -22.75
CA ASP A 85 -5.96 -13.83 -21.73
C ASP A 85 -5.25 -13.42 -20.44
N LEU A 86 -5.67 -12.29 -19.85
CA LEU A 86 -5.20 -11.85 -18.54
C LEU A 86 -5.88 -12.67 -17.44
N PRO A 87 -5.15 -13.45 -16.63
CA PRO A 87 -5.76 -14.40 -15.70
C PRO A 87 -6.38 -13.74 -14.47
N GLN A 88 -5.99 -12.51 -14.14
CA GLN A 88 -6.42 -11.79 -12.93
C GLN A 88 -6.49 -10.28 -13.20
N PRO A 89 -7.30 -9.51 -12.44
CA PRO A 89 -7.26 -8.06 -12.52
C PRO A 89 -5.93 -7.54 -11.96
N TYR A 90 -5.35 -6.58 -12.68
CA TYR A 90 -4.07 -5.96 -12.31
C TYR A 90 -4.22 -4.44 -12.27
N PHE A 91 -3.50 -3.81 -11.35
CA PHE A 91 -3.41 -2.36 -11.25
C PHE A 91 -2.15 -1.87 -11.96
N TYR A 92 -2.33 -0.91 -12.86
CA TYR A 92 -1.24 -0.31 -13.62
C TYR A 92 -1.17 1.19 -13.35
N ARG A 93 0.05 1.74 -13.38
CA ARG A 93 0.27 3.19 -13.41
C ARG A 93 0.48 3.62 -14.86
N LEU A 94 -0.35 4.54 -15.34
CA LEU A 94 -0.14 5.19 -16.64
C LEU A 94 0.99 6.22 -16.48
N ASN A 95 2.11 5.97 -17.15
CA ASN A 95 3.18 6.96 -17.27
C ASN A 95 2.84 7.88 -18.44
N LEU A 96 2.17 8.99 -18.14
CA LEU A 96 1.91 10.03 -19.13
C LEU A 96 3.23 10.78 -19.39
N LEU A 97 3.65 10.81 -20.65
CA LEU A 97 4.75 11.69 -21.07
C LEU A 97 4.30 13.15 -20.85
N PRO A 98 5.21 14.05 -20.41
CA PRO A 98 4.89 15.46 -20.33
C PRO A 98 4.49 15.96 -21.72
N ILE A 99 3.29 16.53 -21.81
CA ILE A 99 2.74 17.20 -23.01
C ILE A 99 3.46 18.53 -23.21
#